data_AF-A0ABD3VZM9-F1
#
_entry.id   AF-A0ABD3VZM9-F1
#
_cell.length_a   1.000
_cell.length_b   1.000
_cell.length_c   1.000
_cell.angle_alpha   90.00
_cell.angle_beta   90.00
_cell.angle_gamma   90.00
#
_symmetry.space_group_name_H-M   'P 1'
#
loop_
_entity.id
_entity.type
_entity.pdbx_description
1 polymer ?
#
loop_
_entity_poly.entity_id
_entity_poly.type
_entity_poly.pdbx_seq_one_letter_code
_entity_poly.pdbx_strand_id
1 'polypeptide(L)'
;MDACKAISLFNIHSNRHGAASLALKLGQSLQKCAQIIVSQAIENQDKDLQVKVEEFIKLLEINWTEEIASNALKTLHEGKRNTSHKMLPLADNVKSLTDYLKKMAEENTYKSLISSTEKNAVKKYWVELSEIVLAQTILFNRRRAGNVSKMTIEKYTNTHKADIDDTITNSLTDLEKAVQDLD
;
A
#
# COMPACT_ATOMS: atom_id res chain seq x y z
N MET A 1 -9.36 2.02 27.81
CA MET A 1 -8.63 2.14 26.54
C MET A 1 -7.21 2.66 26.72
N ASP A 2 -6.97 3.60 27.63
CA ASP A 2 -5.68 4.29 27.77
C ASP A 2 -4.51 3.38 28.14
N ALA A 3 -4.76 2.33 28.96
CA ALA A 3 -3.75 1.32 29.24
C ALA A 3 -3.26 0.59 27.96
N CYS A 4 -4.16 0.30 27.02
CA CYS A 4 -3.76 -0.31 25.75
C CYS A 4 -3.04 0.69 24.83
N LYS A 5 -3.41 1.98 24.86
CA LYS A 5 -2.67 3.05 24.16
C LYS A 5 -1.25 3.17 24.71
N ALA A 6 -1.07 3.12 26.03
CA ALA A 6 0.25 3.14 26.66
C ALA A 6 1.11 1.92 26.27
N ILE A 7 0.56 0.71 26.37
CA ILE A 7 1.29 -0.54 26.06
C ILE A 7 1.64 -0.65 24.57
N SER A 8 0.76 -0.17 23.70
CA SER A 8 1.00 -0.17 22.24
C SER A 8 1.85 1.00 21.74
N LEU A 9 2.38 1.82 22.65
CA LEU A 9 3.20 3.00 22.36
C LEU A 9 2.49 3.96 21.41
N PHE A 10 1.24 4.29 21.75
CA PHE A 10 0.43 5.22 20.99
C PHE A 10 0.97 6.65 21.11
N ASN A 11 1.28 7.26 19.96
CA ASN A 11 1.73 8.63 19.88
C ASN A 11 0.55 9.53 19.48
N ILE A 12 0.17 10.43 20.39
CA ILE A 12 -0.99 11.33 20.27
C ILE A 12 -0.82 12.31 19.10
N HIS A 13 0.39 12.84 18.87
CA HIS A 13 0.66 13.83 17.82
C HIS A 13 0.58 13.22 16.41
N SER A 14 1.03 11.98 16.26
CA SER A 14 1.05 11.26 14.98
C SER A 14 -0.15 10.34 14.77
N ASN A 15 -0.99 10.18 15.79
CA ASN A 15 -2.13 9.26 15.84
C ASN A 15 -1.78 7.82 15.42
N ARG A 16 -0.62 7.32 15.88
CA ARG A 16 -0.05 6.03 15.47
C ARG A 16 0.39 5.17 16.64
N HIS A 17 0.37 3.85 16.45
CA HIS A 17 0.84 2.88 17.44
C HIS A 17 2.24 2.39 17.08
N GLY A 18 3.21 2.56 17.97
CA GLY A 18 4.56 1.99 17.81
C GLY A 18 4.54 0.46 17.71
N ALA A 19 3.62 -0.20 18.41
CA ALA A 19 3.38 -1.64 18.32
C ALA A 19 1.92 -1.95 17.93
N ALA A 20 1.52 -1.54 16.72
CA ALA A 20 0.15 -1.72 16.21
C ALA A 20 -0.36 -3.18 16.25
N SER A 21 0.51 -4.17 15.98
CA SER A 21 0.14 -5.59 16.10
C SER A 21 -0.20 -5.99 17.54
N LEU A 22 0.51 -5.43 18.51
CA LEU A 22 0.27 -5.68 19.94
C LEU A 22 -1.05 -5.06 20.37
N ALA A 23 -1.34 -3.84 19.89
CA ALA A 23 -2.64 -3.22 20.09
C ALA A 23 -3.77 -4.17 19.64
N LEU A 24 -3.77 -4.62 18.38
CA LEU A 24 -4.83 -5.50 17.89
C LEU A 24 -4.97 -6.80 18.68
N LYS A 25 -3.84 -7.42 19.07
CA LYS A 25 -3.84 -8.65 19.87
C LYS A 25 -4.41 -8.44 21.28
N LEU A 26 -4.15 -7.30 21.92
CA LEU A 26 -4.70 -6.98 23.24
C LEU A 26 -6.24 -6.93 23.22
N GLY A 27 -6.84 -6.36 22.17
CA GLY A 27 -8.29 -6.32 22.02
C GLY A 27 -8.89 -7.71 21.90
N GLN A 28 -8.26 -8.56 21.06
CA GLN A 28 -8.66 -9.96 20.90
C GLN A 28 -8.53 -10.75 22.22
N SER A 29 -7.45 -10.54 22.97
CA SER A 29 -7.27 -11.18 24.27
C SER A 29 -8.31 -10.73 25.30
N LEU A 30 -8.62 -9.43 25.37
CA LEU A 30 -9.66 -8.90 26.25
C LEU A 30 -11.04 -9.48 25.93
N GLN A 31 -11.38 -9.59 24.65
CA GLN A 31 -12.64 -10.19 24.22
C GLN A 31 -12.73 -11.67 24.64
N LYS A 32 -11.64 -12.44 24.50
CA LYS A 32 -11.59 -13.84 24.98
C LYS A 32 -11.75 -13.94 26.49
N CYS A 33 -11.08 -13.10 27.26
CA CYS A 33 -11.24 -13.08 28.71
C CYS A 33 -12.70 -12.78 29.11
N ALA A 34 -13.33 -11.80 28.47
CA ALA A 34 -14.73 -11.49 28.72
C ALA A 34 -15.66 -12.67 28.38
N GLN A 35 -15.44 -13.35 27.25
CA GLN A 35 -16.21 -14.54 26.86
C GLN A 35 -16.10 -15.67 27.90
N ILE A 36 -14.91 -15.91 28.46
CA ILE A 36 -14.73 -16.92 29.53
C ILE A 36 -15.59 -16.57 30.76
N ILE A 37 -15.62 -15.29 31.15
CA ILE A 37 -16.41 -14.85 32.30
C ILE A 37 -17.92 -14.98 32.01
N VAL A 38 -18.37 -14.67 30.78
CA VAL A 38 -19.76 -14.93 30.37
C VAL A 38 -20.10 -16.41 30.49
N SER A 39 -19.24 -17.31 29.99
CA SER A 39 -19.46 -18.75 30.11
C SER A 39 -19.60 -19.19 31.57
N GLN A 40 -18.73 -18.70 32.45
CA GLN A 40 -18.80 -18.98 33.88
C GLN A 40 -20.07 -18.41 34.54
N ALA A 41 -20.51 -17.22 34.13
CA ALA A 41 -21.75 -16.62 34.62
C ALA A 41 -22.98 -17.46 34.23
N ILE A 42 -23.00 -17.97 32.99
CA ILE A 42 -24.07 -18.86 32.50
C ILE A 42 -24.07 -20.18 33.27
N GLU A 43 -22.90 -20.80 33.47
CA GLU A 43 -22.76 -22.04 34.24
C GLU A 43 -23.25 -21.89 35.68
N ASN A 44 -22.97 -20.75 36.31
CA ASN A 44 -23.37 -20.45 37.67
C ASN A 44 -24.78 -19.84 37.79
N GLN A 45 -25.51 -19.68 36.69
CA GLN A 45 -26.81 -19.01 36.60
C GLN A 45 -26.82 -17.57 37.17
N ASP A 46 -25.67 -16.90 37.16
CA ASP A 46 -25.51 -15.52 37.60
C ASP A 46 -25.88 -14.55 36.47
N LYS A 47 -27.16 -14.19 36.43
CA LYS A 47 -27.72 -13.28 35.40
C LYS A 47 -27.17 -11.85 35.52
N ASP A 48 -26.85 -11.39 36.72
CA ASP A 48 -26.33 -10.03 36.92
C ASP A 48 -24.91 -9.92 36.36
N LEU A 49 -24.08 -10.93 36.61
CA LEU A 49 -22.74 -10.99 36.02
C LEU A 49 -22.80 -11.15 34.50
N GLN A 50 -23.73 -11.98 33.99
CA GLN A 50 -23.92 -12.14 32.55
C GLN A 50 -24.22 -10.81 31.86
N VAL A 51 -25.21 -10.06 32.34
CA VAL A 51 -25.60 -8.76 31.76
C VAL A 51 -24.45 -7.77 31.78
N LYS A 52 -23.73 -7.66 32.91
CA LYS A 52 -22.59 -6.74 33.04
C LYS A 52 -21.47 -7.05 32.05
N VAL A 53 -21.17 -8.32 31.82
CA VAL A 53 -20.09 -8.71 30.92
C VAL A 53 -20.52 -8.57 29.46
N GLU A 54 -21.77 -8.84 29.12
CA GLU A 54 -22.31 -8.58 27.77
C GLU A 54 -22.30 -7.08 27.43
N GLU A 55 -22.67 -6.22 28.38
CA GLU A 55 -22.55 -4.76 28.24
C GLU A 55 -21.10 -4.32 28.06
N PHE A 56 -20.18 -4.90 28.84
CA PHE A 56 -18.74 -4.65 28.69
C PHE A 56 -18.22 -5.05 27.30
N ILE A 57 -18.62 -6.21 26.77
CA ILE A 57 -18.21 -6.66 25.44
C ILE A 57 -18.70 -5.69 24.36
N LYS A 58 -19.95 -5.23 24.44
CA LYS A 58 -20.49 -4.23 23.50
C LYS A 58 -19.71 -2.92 23.56
N LEU A 59 -19.44 -2.44 24.77
CA LEU A 59 -18.68 -1.20 24.97
C LEU A 59 -17.23 -1.34 24.48
N LEU A 60 -16.63 -2.52 24.67
CA LEU A 60 -15.33 -2.85 24.12
C LEU A 60 -15.37 -2.79 22.58
N GLU A 61 -16.31 -3.45 21.90
CA GLU A 61 -16.37 -3.46 20.43
C GLU A 61 -16.51 -2.06 19.81
N ILE A 62 -17.40 -1.23 20.38
CA ILE A 62 -17.66 0.14 19.89
C ILE A 62 -16.39 0.98 20.04
N ASN A 63 -15.89 1.10 21.27
CA ASN A 63 -14.79 2.02 21.56
C ASN A 63 -13.46 1.49 21.00
N TRP A 64 -13.27 0.17 20.93
CA TRP A 64 -12.00 -0.44 20.52
C TRP A 64 -11.74 -0.20 19.05
N THR A 65 -12.80 -0.32 18.24
CA THR A 65 -12.72 -0.12 16.80
C THR A 65 -12.34 1.32 16.48
N GLU A 66 -13.00 2.28 17.14
CA GLU A 66 -12.80 3.71 16.92
C GLU A 66 -11.45 4.20 17.45
N GLU A 67 -11.10 3.86 18.69
CA GLU A 67 -9.94 4.46 19.35
C GLU A 67 -8.61 3.76 19.06
N ILE A 68 -8.63 2.46 18.75
CA ILE A 68 -7.41 1.64 18.70
C ILE A 68 -7.28 0.89 17.38
N ALA A 69 -8.30 0.10 16.99
CA ALA A 69 -8.17 -0.81 15.85
C ALA A 69 -7.98 -0.07 14.53
N SER A 70 -8.75 0.99 14.28
CA SER A 70 -8.64 1.80 13.06
C SER A 70 -7.22 2.38 12.88
N ASN A 71 -6.68 2.98 13.93
CA ASN A 71 -5.36 3.62 13.92
C ASN A 71 -4.22 2.58 13.84
N ALA A 72 -4.36 1.46 14.55
CA ALA A 72 -3.40 0.36 14.50
C ALA A 72 -3.37 -0.30 13.11
N LEU A 73 -4.53 -0.57 12.50
CA LEU A 73 -4.63 -1.11 11.15
C LEU A 73 -4.02 -0.15 10.13
N LYS A 74 -4.33 1.15 10.22
CA LYS A 74 -3.74 2.18 9.36
C LYS A 74 -2.21 2.17 9.46
N THR A 75 -1.69 2.13 10.68
CA THR A 75 -0.24 2.05 10.94
C THR A 75 0.39 0.79 10.32
N LEU A 76 -0.27 -0.37 10.46
CA LEU A 76 0.21 -1.63 9.87
C LEU A 76 0.20 -1.61 8.34
N HIS A 77 -0.87 -1.09 7.73
CA HIS A 77 -0.97 -0.98 6.28
C HIS A 77 0.09 -0.03 5.71
N GLU A 78 0.34 1.09 6.40
CA GLU A 78 1.40 2.04 6.02
C GLU A 78 2.80 1.42 6.20
N GLY A 79 3.04 0.70 7.29
CA GLY A 79 4.28 -0.05 7.50
C GLY A 79 4.53 -1.08 6.41
N LYS A 80 3.54 -1.92 6.08
CA LYS A 80 3.64 -2.89 4.97
C LYS A 80 3.89 -2.21 3.62
N ARG A 81 3.22 -1.08 3.33
CA ARG A 81 3.47 -0.31 2.10
C ARG A 81 4.89 0.24 2.05
N ASN A 82 5.40 0.77 3.16
CA ASN A 82 6.76 1.31 3.22
C ASN A 82 7.81 0.20 3.10
N THR A 83 7.59 -0.98 3.68
CA THR A 83 8.49 -2.13 3.56
C THR A 83 8.43 -2.78 2.17
N SER A 84 7.29 -2.68 1.46
CA SER A 84 7.14 -3.21 0.10
C SER A 84 8.07 -2.56 -0.93
N HIS A 85 8.76 -1.47 -0.57
CA HIS A 85 9.91 -0.95 -1.33
C HIS A 85 11.03 -1.99 -1.52
N LYS A 86 11.15 -3.02 -0.65
CA LYS A 86 12.18 -4.06 -0.79
C LYS A 86 11.90 -5.11 -1.86
N MET A 87 10.69 -5.16 -2.42
CA MET A 87 10.39 -5.94 -3.63
C MET A 87 10.03 -4.99 -4.76
N LEU A 88 11.00 -4.17 -5.17
CA LEU A 88 11.01 -3.81 -6.59
C LEU A 88 11.05 -5.13 -7.37
N PRO A 89 10.24 -5.29 -8.44
CA PRO A 89 10.50 -6.37 -9.37
C PRO A 89 11.97 -6.28 -9.74
N LEU A 90 12.70 -7.39 -9.65
CA LEU A 90 14.12 -7.48 -9.98
C LEU A 90 14.36 -6.62 -11.22
N ALA A 91 15.30 -5.67 -11.16
CA ALA A 91 15.45 -4.64 -12.19
C ALA A 91 15.50 -5.24 -13.61
N ASP A 92 16.02 -6.46 -13.73
CA ASP A 92 16.06 -7.28 -14.94
C ASP A 92 14.68 -7.59 -15.55
N ASN A 93 13.67 -7.87 -14.74
CA ASN A 93 12.31 -8.13 -15.21
C ASN A 93 11.66 -6.86 -15.74
N VAL A 94 11.90 -5.72 -15.07
CA VAL A 94 11.40 -4.43 -15.56
C VAL A 94 12.11 -4.03 -16.85
N LYS A 95 13.43 -4.24 -16.92
CA LYS A 95 14.22 -4.01 -18.13
C LYS A 95 13.71 -4.87 -19.29
N SER A 96 13.55 -6.17 -19.07
CA SER A 96 13.04 -7.11 -20.09
C SER A 96 11.65 -6.71 -20.60
N LEU A 97 10.77 -6.25 -19.70
CA LEU A 97 9.44 -5.77 -20.08
C LEU A 97 9.49 -4.45 -20.84
N THR A 98 10.33 -3.50 -20.41
CA THR A 98 10.55 -2.23 -21.12
C THR A 98 11.09 -2.48 -22.53
N ASP A 99 12.08 -3.36 -22.66
CA ASP A 99 12.68 -3.72 -23.95
C ASP A 99 11.67 -4.41 -24.87
N TYR A 100 10.83 -5.31 -24.31
CA TYR A 100 9.73 -5.92 -25.05
C TYR A 100 8.71 -4.89 -25.56
N LEU A 101 8.29 -3.94 -24.72
CA LEU A 101 7.34 -2.91 -25.10
C LEU A 101 7.91 -1.96 -26.16
N LYS A 102 9.19 -1.59 -26.05
CA LYS A 102 9.89 -0.80 -27.08
C LYS A 102 9.92 -1.53 -28.42
N LYS A 103 10.32 -2.80 -28.39
CA LYS A 103 10.34 -3.65 -29.59
C LYS A 103 8.96 -3.77 -30.23
N MET A 104 7.92 -3.98 -29.41
CA MET A 104 6.54 -4.09 -29.90
C MET A 104 6.03 -2.78 -30.53
N ALA A 105 6.37 -1.62 -29.95
CA ALA A 105 6.06 -0.31 -30.51
C ALA A 105 6.74 -0.09 -31.86
N GLU A 106 8.03 -0.41 -31.96
CA GLU A 106 8.85 -0.18 -33.16
C GLU A 106 8.56 -1.17 -34.30
N GLU A 107 8.40 -2.46 -33.99
CA GLU A 107 8.27 -3.51 -35.00
C GLU A 107 6.83 -3.68 -35.50
N ASN A 108 5.83 -3.64 -34.60
CA ASN A 108 4.47 -4.07 -34.93
C ASN A 108 3.49 -2.91 -35.14
N THR A 109 3.63 -1.81 -34.39
CA THR A 109 2.63 -0.73 -34.41
C THR A 109 3.07 0.50 -35.18
N TYR A 110 4.27 1.04 -34.95
CA TYR A 110 4.71 2.27 -35.62
C TYR A 110 4.89 2.08 -37.13
N LYS A 111 5.60 1.02 -37.55
CA LYS A 111 5.80 0.69 -38.97
C LYS A 111 4.48 0.39 -39.67
N SER A 112 3.63 -0.43 -39.06
CA SER A 112 2.33 -0.81 -39.61
C SER A 112 1.36 0.37 -39.69
N LEU A 113 1.40 1.30 -38.73
CA LEU A 113 0.59 2.51 -38.74
C LEU A 113 0.99 3.45 -39.90
N ILE A 114 2.30 3.62 -40.13
CA ILE A 114 2.83 4.47 -41.22
C ILE A 114 2.55 3.86 -42.59
N SER A 115 2.65 2.53 -42.73
CA SER A 115 2.43 1.85 -44.00
C SER A 115 0.96 1.60 -44.34
N SER A 116 0.04 1.77 -43.37
CA SER A 116 -1.38 1.46 -43.57
C SER A 116 -2.16 2.67 -44.11
N THR A 117 -2.86 2.47 -45.21
CA THR A 117 -3.78 3.45 -45.81
C THR A 117 -5.25 3.18 -45.48
N GLU A 118 -5.56 2.00 -44.94
CA GLU A 118 -6.92 1.61 -44.55
C GLU A 118 -7.32 2.18 -43.19
N LYS A 119 -8.43 2.95 -43.14
CA LYS A 119 -8.93 3.60 -41.92
C LYS A 119 -9.15 2.64 -40.74
N ASN A 120 -9.64 1.43 -41.01
CA ASN A 120 -9.90 0.43 -39.97
C ASN A 120 -8.60 -0.17 -39.41
N ALA A 121 -7.60 -0.40 -40.27
CA ALA A 121 -6.28 -0.87 -39.86
C ALA A 121 -5.55 0.20 -39.04
N VAL A 122 -5.58 1.46 -39.49
CA VAL A 122 -5.00 2.61 -38.77
C VAL A 122 -5.59 2.77 -37.37
N LYS A 123 -6.93 2.66 -37.23
CA LYS A 123 -7.59 2.73 -35.92
C LYS A 123 -7.12 1.63 -34.97
N LYS A 124 -6.96 0.40 -35.47
CA LYS A 124 -6.47 -0.73 -34.67
C LYS A 124 -5.05 -0.49 -34.16
N TYR A 125 -4.14 -0.11 -35.05
CA TYR A 125 -2.73 0.16 -34.67
C TYR A 125 -2.61 1.36 -33.74
N TRP A 126 -3.48 2.37 -33.88
CA TRP A 126 -3.51 3.51 -32.96
C TRP A 126 -3.91 3.11 -31.53
N VAL A 127 -4.93 2.27 -31.39
CA VAL A 127 -5.36 1.76 -30.07
C VAL A 127 -4.25 0.93 -29.44
N GLU A 128 -3.66 0.00 -30.20
CA GLU A 128 -2.56 -0.85 -29.72
C GLU A 128 -1.33 -0.01 -29.30
N LEU A 129 -0.98 1.03 -30.06
CA LEU A 129 0.10 1.95 -29.68
C LEU A 129 -0.24 2.72 -28.40
N SER A 130 -1.49 3.17 -28.23
CA SER A 130 -1.92 3.87 -27.03
C SER A 130 -1.85 3.00 -25.78
N GLU A 131 -2.15 1.71 -25.90
CA GLU A 131 -2.02 0.72 -24.82
C GLU A 131 -0.56 0.49 -24.45
N ILE A 132 0.33 0.42 -25.44
CA ILE A 132 1.78 0.28 -25.22
C ILE A 132 2.35 1.50 -24.50
N VAL A 133 2.00 2.71 -24.95
CA VAL A 133 2.46 3.97 -24.32
C VAL A 133 1.91 4.09 -22.90
N LEU A 134 0.66 3.69 -22.67
CA LEU A 134 0.07 3.64 -21.33
C LEU A 134 0.85 2.67 -20.42
N ALA A 135 1.17 1.47 -20.92
CA ALA A 135 1.97 0.49 -20.19
C ALA A 135 3.39 1.01 -19.87
N GLN A 136 4.05 1.65 -20.83
CA GLN A 136 5.36 2.30 -20.64
C GLN A 136 5.28 3.42 -19.60
N THR A 137 4.23 4.24 -19.62
CA THR A 137 4.02 5.33 -18.65
C THR A 137 3.81 4.79 -17.23
N ILE A 138 3.04 3.71 -17.09
CA ILE A 138 2.82 3.04 -15.80
C ILE A 138 4.12 2.43 -15.28
N LEU A 139 4.92 1.81 -16.16
CA LEU A 139 6.22 1.25 -15.81
C LEU A 139 7.23 2.33 -15.44
N PHE A 140 7.29 3.43 -16.19
CA PHE A 140 8.17 4.57 -15.92
C PHE A 140 7.91 5.15 -14.52
N ASN A 141 6.65 5.30 -14.15
CA ASN A 141 6.29 5.86 -12.86
C ASN A 141 6.70 4.98 -11.67
N ARG A 142 7.00 3.67 -11.86
CA ARG A 142 7.43 2.59 -10.90
C ARG A 142 6.80 2.58 -9.48
N ARG A 143 5.95 3.53 -9.14
CA ARG A 143 5.24 3.74 -7.88
C ARG A 143 3.77 3.67 -8.24
N ARG A 144 3.03 2.81 -7.55
CA ARG A 144 1.56 2.76 -7.66
C ARG A 144 1.02 4.18 -7.46
N ALA A 145 0.03 4.61 -8.24
CA ALA A 145 -0.55 5.96 -8.13
C ALA A 145 -0.96 6.33 -6.68
N GLY A 146 -1.42 5.34 -5.90
CA GLY A 146 -1.75 5.51 -4.49
C GLY A 146 -0.57 5.82 -3.55
N ASN A 147 0.67 5.58 -3.98
CA ASN A 147 1.90 5.92 -3.24
C ASN A 147 2.34 7.35 -3.50
N VAL A 148 2.18 7.85 -4.74
CA VAL A 148 2.46 9.25 -5.11
C VAL A 148 1.44 10.16 -4.41
N SER A 149 0.15 9.82 -4.48
CA SER A 149 -0.93 10.56 -3.85
C SER A 149 -0.84 10.67 -2.32
N LYS A 150 -0.10 9.77 -1.66
CA LYS A 150 0.03 9.71 -0.19
C LYS A 150 1.45 9.99 0.30
N MET A 151 2.32 10.51 -0.57
CA MET A 151 3.68 10.91 -0.21
C MET A 151 3.63 12.20 0.61
N THR A 152 4.27 12.20 1.77
CA THR A 152 4.42 13.42 2.59
C THR A 152 5.57 14.28 2.06
N ILE A 153 5.49 15.60 2.27
CA ILE A 153 6.53 16.56 1.88
C ILE A 153 7.88 16.21 2.52
N GLU A 154 7.87 15.80 3.79
CA GLU A 154 9.07 15.34 4.50
C GLU A 154 9.70 14.10 3.84
N LYS A 155 8.88 13.18 3.33
CA LYS A 155 9.39 11.98 2.64
C LYS A 155 9.92 12.34 1.25
N TYR A 156 9.24 13.23 0.54
CA TYR A 156 9.68 13.74 -0.76
C TYR A 156 11.06 14.42 -0.66
N THR A 157 11.19 15.39 0.24
CA THR A 157 12.44 16.13 0.48
C THR A 157 13.61 15.25 0.94
N ASN A 158 13.33 14.18 1.70
CA ASN A 158 14.36 13.22 2.10
C ASN A 158 14.67 12.13 1.05
N THR A 159 13.94 12.06 -0.07
CA THR A 159 14.16 11.03 -1.10
C THR A 159 15.47 11.25 -1.87
N HIS A 160 15.97 12.49 -2.01
CA HIS A 160 17.26 12.78 -2.64
C HIS A 160 18.48 12.19 -1.91
N LYS A 161 18.31 11.66 -0.68
CA LYS A 161 19.39 11.07 0.11
C LYS A 161 19.38 9.54 0.14
N ALA A 162 18.35 8.89 -0.40
CA ALA A 162 18.36 7.45 -0.52
C ALA A 162 19.13 7.10 -1.79
N ASP A 163 20.18 6.26 -1.67
CA ASP A 163 20.93 5.72 -2.79
C ASP A 163 19.96 5.32 -3.91
N ILE A 164 19.98 6.11 -4.99
CA ILE A 164 19.30 5.76 -6.22
C ILE A 164 20.05 4.52 -6.69
N ASP A 165 19.43 3.36 -6.52
CA ASP A 165 19.98 2.08 -6.96
C ASP A 165 20.53 2.22 -8.38
N ASP A 166 21.84 1.98 -8.57
CA ASP A 166 22.52 2.10 -9.87
C ASP A 166 21.85 1.24 -10.95
N THR A 167 21.14 0.19 -10.52
CA THR A 167 20.35 -0.66 -11.40
C THR A 167 19.15 0.06 -12.03
N ILE A 168 18.62 1.10 -11.36
CA ILE A 168 17.53 1.95 -11.85
C ILE A 168 18.08 2.95 -12.85
N THR A 169 19.16 3.67 -12.53
CA THR A 169 19.78 4.68 -13.42
C THR A 169 20.24 4.06 -14.73
N ASN A 170 20.76 2.84 -14.70
CA ASN A 170 21.19 2.09 -15.88
C ASN A 170 20.03 1.53 -16.73
N SER A 171 18.81 1.50 -16.21
CA SER A 171 17.61 1.06 -16.95
C SER A 171 16.89 2.20 -17.69
N LEU A 172 17.28 3.45 -17.42
CA LEU A 172 16.71 4.64 -18.03
C LEU A 172 17.46 5.02 -19.32
N THR A 173 16.71 5.46 -20.32
CA THR A 173 17.24 6.12 -21.52
C THR A 173 17.77 7.51 -21.20
N ASP A 174 18.59 8.07 -22.08
CA ASP A 174 19.20 9.39 -21.85
C ASP A 174 18.17 10.51 -21.70
N LEU A 175 17.01 10.39 -22.38
CA LEU A 175 15.88 11.29 -22.21
C LEU A 175 15.23 11.14 -20.82
N GLU A 176 15.03 9.90 -20.37
CA GLU A 176 14.44 9.61 -19.06
C GLU A 176 15.34 10.07 -17.91
N LYS A 177 16.67 9.98 -18.07
CA LYS A 177 17.65 10.55 -17.14
C LYS A 177 17.56 12.08 -17.10
N ALA A 178 17.51 12.73 -18.26
CA ALA A 178 17.38 14.18 -18.34
C ALA A 178 16.10 14.70 -17.68
N VAL A 179 14.99 13.95 -17.77
CA VAL A 179 13.73 14.30 -17.07
C VAL A 179 13.85 14.10 -15.56
N GLN A 180 14.58 13.09 -15.10
CA GLN A 180 14.85 12.88 -13.68
C GLN A 180 15.74 13.96 -13.06
N ASP A 181 16.66 14.53 -13.84
CA ASP A 181 17.59 15.58 -13.40
C ASP A 181 16.99 17.00 -13.40
N LEU A 182 15.76 17.16 -13.91
CA LEU A 182 15.06 18.45 -14.03
C LEU A 182 14.16 18.80 -12.83
N ASP A 183 13.97 17.88 -11.88
CA ASP A 183 13.21 18.05 -10.62
C ASP A 183 14.13 18.06 -9.38
#